data_AF-A0A484G1E4-F1
#
_entry.id   AF-A0A484G1E4-F1
#
_cell.length_a   1.000
_cell.length_b   1.000
_cell.length_c   1.000
_cell.angle_alpha   90.00
_cell.angle_beta   90.00
_cell.angle_gamma   90.00
#
_symmetry.space_group_name_H-M   'P 1'
#
loop_
_entity.id
_entity.type
_entity.pdbx_description
1 polymer ?
#
loop_
_entity_poly.entity_id
_entity_poly.type
_entity_poly.pdbx_seq_one_letter_code
_entity_poly.pdbx_strand_id
1 'polypeptide(L)'
;MLTPISSVNAWYWRCLEKFYALPPYPPRKRTQPMQVLCVGPPRSGTESLQQALLLLGYDHTYHGWDIVYEEPPIPAPGWVRLARKKWFGERTDGEVEISRAEFDELVGHCTAVTDAAASCFAAEMVRAYPEAKVVLNVRRDLDRWHESVVKTLVHVNNSWSFWVASWLDREAFWAWHVYERWLWAVFFRAPDGDMAGAIKRNGRWIYREHCDMIRGMVPKERLLEWSVDEGWGPLCAFLGKEVPDCPFPHANAVGPGGGWKAREEMATKRWIEGALTNLIWLGILFVVAAGVWLRWGSTTLFATDRVLDKRARIPIVPFDNDYNGRVERGKWFKKLFKYPVDTVPSPFTEPDDLERWGWVPWMENHPFLIKRPKFGDTLDEAFADKDFPVDITKAILFDMEHKNEFTLKNGRKGQPTYGHYANVAAPHAGAFIFDNNYSPKYAQAMAKQKFPKNNPGDVPELDTLSDIAWFQWRESCMAINADGFGGLKVVFRVRITYAPTYDTVIEVLRKAGAGRVPDWKNRITYSMDEDAGLAILGTTHGASTAWMLLQHKKEMGLKAIKEVVVWGSEGGSSLGTSAADSNLNLRFTIVDA
;
A
#
# COMPACT_ATOMS: atom_id res chain seq x y z
N MET A 1 -3.94 -9.61 5.05
CA MET A 1 -3.29 -10.59 4.14
C MET A 1 -3.87 -10.58 2.73
N LEU A 2 -5.10 -10.09 2.55
CA LEU A 2 -5.74 -9.97 1.23
C LEU A 2 -4.84 -9.21 0.26
N THR A 3 -4.50 -9.88 -0.84
CA THR A 3 -3.79 -9.30 -1.97
C THR A 3 -4.58 -9.66 -3.23
N PRO A 4 -5.42 -8.76 -3.78
CA PRO A 4 -6.20 -9.07 -4.97
C PRO A 4 -5.29 -9.56 -6.09
N ILE A 5 -5.68 -10.63 -6.80
CA ILE A 5 -4.84 -11.21 -7.87
C ILE A 5 -4.53 -10.16 -8.93
N SER A 6 -5.48 -9.29 -9.28
CA SER A 6 -5.26 -8.18 -10.21
C SER A 6 -4.12 -7.23 -9.81
N SER A 7 -3.80 -7.18 -8.52
CA SER A 7 -2.77 -6.30 -7.97
C SER A 7 -1.37 -6.95 -7.95
N VAL A 8 -1.24 -8.29 -7.99
CA VAL A 8 0.04 -9.00 -7.76
C VAL A 8 1.12 -8.75 -8.82
N ASN A 9 0.74 -8.19 -9.98
CA ASN A 9 1.68 -7.79 -11.04
C ASN A 9 1.99 -6.28 -11.05
N ALA A 10 1.46 -5.51 -10.10
CA ALA A 10 1.69 -4.06 -10.01
C ALA A 10 3.16 -3.71 -9.72
N TRP A 11 3.56 -2.48 -10.06
CA TRP A 11 4.96 -2.02 -9.98
C TRP A 11 5.54 -2.13 -8.56
N TYR A 12 4.74 -1.90 -7.52
CA TYR A 12 5.23 -1.94 -6.13
C TYR A 12 5.60 -3.36 -5.68
N TRP A 13 4.94 -4.41 -6.18
CA TRP A 13 5.38 -5.79 -5.93
C TRP A 13 6.73 -6.06 -6.56
N ARG A 14 7.00 -5.52 -7.75
CA ARG A 14 8.31 -5.62 -8.41
C ARG A 14 9.39 -4.88 -7.62
N CYS A 15 9.06 -3.76 -6.97
CA CYS A 15 9.96 -3.09 -6.05
C CYS A 15 10.24 -3.93 -4.80
N LEU A 16 9.22 -4.54 -4.20
CA LEU A 16 9.39 -5.45 -3.05
C LEU A 16 10.20 -6.69 -3.42
N GLU A 17 10.00 -7.28 -4.59
CA GLU A 17 10.80 -8.40 -5.12
C GLU A 17 12.29 -8.04 -5.24
N LYS A 18 12.60 -6.79 -5.64
CA LYS A 18 13.99 -6.28 -5.66
C LYS A 18 14.53 -6.02 -4.26
N PHE A 19 13.71 -5.51 -3.35
CA PHE A 19 14.10 -5.26 -1.96
C PHE A 19 14.42 -6.56 -1.21
N TYR A 20 13.58 -7.58 -1.38
CA TYR A 20 13.77 -8.92 -0.83
C TYR A 20 14.54 -9.84 -1.78
N ALA A 21 15.41 -9.31 -2.64
CA ALA A 21 16.15 -10.11 -3.61
C ALA A 21 16.88 -11.28 -2.94
N LEU A 22 16.67 -12.47 -3.49
CA LEU A 22 17.45 -13.67 -3.19
C LEU A 22 18.65 -13.74 -4.15
N PRO A 23 19.74 -14.45 -3.79
CA PRO A 23 20.79 -14.75 -4.74
C PRO A 23 20.21 -15.37 -6.02
N PRO A 24 20.78 -15.06 -7.20
CA PRO A 24 20.23 -15.54 -8.46
C PRO A 24 20.30 -17.06 -8.53
N TYR A 25 19.17 -17.68 -8.87
CA TYR A 25 19.07 -19.12 -9.05
C TYR A 25 19.78 -19.56 -10.33
N PRO A 26 20.80 -20.44 -10.27
CA PRO A 26 21.52 -20.86 -11.47
C PRO A 26 20.57 -21.64 -12.37
N PRO A 27 20.45 -21.28 -13.66
CA PRO A 27 19.57 -21.99 -14.57
C PRO A 27 20.03 -23.44 -14.68
N ARG A 28 19.12 -24.36 -14.35
CA ARG A 28 19.37 -25.80 -14.44
C ARG A 28 19.29 -26.22 -15.90
N LYS A 29 20.06 -27.26 -16.25
CA LYS A 29 20.03 -27.88 -17.57
C LYS A 29 19.59 -29.32 -17.42
N ARG A 30 18.67 -29.73 -18.28
CA ARG A 30 18.18 -31.10 -18.30
C ARG A 30 19.23 -32.05 -18.86
N THR A 31 19.62 -33.04 -18.06
CA THR A 31 20.54 -34.12 -18.47
C THR A 31 19.81 -35.45 -18.67
N GLN A 32 18.67 -35.64 -18.02
CA GLN A 32 17.78 -36.80 -18.18
C GLN A 32 16.37 -36.35 -18.57
N PRO A 33 15.66 -37.10 -19.43
CA PRO A 33 14.31 -36.74 -19.83
C PRO A 33 13.37 -36.63 -18.63
N MET A 34 12.35 -35.77 -18.73
CA MET A 34 11.25 -35.78 -17.77
C MET A 34 10.48 -37.09 -17.95
N GLN A 35 10.37 -37.88 -16.90
CA GLN A 35 9.78 -39.21 -16.97
C GLN A 35 8.35 -39.24 -16.42
N VAL A 36 8.08 -38.53 -15.31
CA VAL A 36 6.78 -38.59 -14.62
C VAL A 36 6.31 -37.21 -14.16
N LEU A 37 5.07 -36.85 -14.50
CA LEU A 37 4.38 -35.66 -14.00
C LEU A 37 3.23 -36.08 -13.08
N CYS A 38 3.32 -35.75 -11.79
CA CYS A 38 2.29 -36.06 -10.80
C CYS A 38 1.44 -34.81 -10.54
N VAL A 39 0.35 -34.69 -11.28
CA VAL A 39 -0.41 -33.44 -11.43
C VAL A 39 -1.58 -33.31 -10.44
N GLY A 40 -1.72 -34.20 -9.47
CA GLY A 40 -2.80 -34.14 -8.48
C GLY A 40 -2.75 -32.86 -7.63
N PRO A 41 -3.91 -32.34 -7.18
CA PRO A 41 -3.98 -31.16 -6.31
C PRO A 41 -3.18 -31.34 -5.00
N PRO A 42 -2.78 -30.26 -4.31
CA PRO A 42 -2.14 -30.39 -3.00
C PRO A 42 -3.02 -31.21 -2.04
N ARG A 43 -2.37 -31.92 -1.11
CA ARG A 43 -3.01 -32.81 -0.10
C ARG A 43 -3.65 -34.08 -0.68
N SER A 44 -3.39 -34.42 -1.94
CA SER A 44 -3.81 -35.69 -2.57
C SER A 44 -2.73 -36.79 -2.53
N GLY A 45 -1.88 -36.80 -1.49
CA GLY A 45 -0.81 -37.80 -1.31
C GLY A 45 0.50 -37.46 -2.03
N THR A 46 0.73 -36.19 -2.34
CA THR A 46 1.86 -35.70 -3.16
C THR A 46 3.23 -36.04 -2.57
N GLU A 47 3.41 -35.87 -1.25
CA GLU A 47 4.69 -36.19 -0.59
C GLU A 47 4.95 -37.71 -0.50
N SER A 48 3.92 -38.49 -0.20
CA SER A 48 4.01 -39.96 -0.22
C SER A 48 4.38 -40.46 -1.61
N LEU A 49 3.81 -39.85 -2.65
CA LEU A 49 4.14 -40.14 -4.04
C LEU A 49 5.57 -39.71 -4.41
N GLN A 50 6.05 -38.56 -3.92
CA GLN A 50 7.46 -38.17 -4.08
C GLN A 50 8.40 -39.24 -3.50
N GLN A 51 8.17 -39.68 -2.27
CA GLN A 51 8.99 -40.70 -1.62
C GLN A 51 8.91 -42.04 -2.37
N ALA A 52 7.74 -42.40 -2.88
CA ALA A 52 7.56 -43.61 -3.69
C ALA A 52 8.40 -43.55 -4.97
N LEU A 53 8.39 -42.42 -5.68
CA LEU A 53 9.21 -42.23 -6.88
C LEU A 53 10.72 -42.27 -6.57
N LEU A 54 11.16 -41.65 -5.47
CA LEU A 54 12.57 -41.76 -5.06
C LEU A 54 12.98 -43.22 -4.81
N LEU A 55 12.13 -44.02 -4.15
CA LEU A 55 12.37 -45.46 -3.94
C LEU A 55 12.37 -46.28 -5.24
N LEU A 56 11.64 -45.84 -6.27
CA LEU A 56 11.63 -46.47 -7.60
C LEU A 56 12.82 -46.06 -8.49
N GLY A 57 13.78 -45.33 -7.93
CA GLY A 57 15.00 -44.91 -8.61
C GLY A 57 14.81 -43.72 -9.54
N TYR A 58 13.84 -42.84 -9.27
CA TYR A 58 13.78 -41.54 -9.93
C TYR A 58 14.75 -40.59 -9.23
N ASP A 59 15.98 -40.49 -9.75
CA ASP A 59 17.15 -39.80 -9.17
C ASP A 59 16.84 -38.50 -8.41
N HIS A 60 15.93 -37.68 -8.94
CA HIS A 60 15.38 -36.55 -8.21
C HIS A 60 13.91 -36.30 -8.59
N THR A 61 13.05 -36.25 -7.57
CA THR A 61 11.62 -35.97 -7.72
C THR A 61 11.29 -34.64 -7.04
N TYR A 62 10.95 -33.63 -7.83
CA TYR A 62 10.62 -32.30 -7.34
C TYR A 62 9.26 -32.29 -6.64
N HIS A 63 9.14 -31.55 -5.55
CA HIS A 63 7.92 -31.35 -4.76
C HIS A 63 7.75 -29.86 -4.42
N GLY A 64 6.57 -29.46 -3.95
CA GLY A 64 6.31 -28.08 -3.52
C GLY A 64 7.27 -27.60 -2.42
N TRP A 65 7.85 -28.52 -1.66
CA TRP A 65 8.87 -28.17 -0.67
C TRP A 65 10.11 -27.55 -1.31
N ASP A 66 10.52 -28.02 -2.47
CA ASP A 66 11.72 -27.56 -3.16
C ASP A 66 11.57 -26.11 -3.65
N ILE A 67 10.33 -25.61 -3.80
CA ILE A 67 10.06 -24.21 -4.17
C ILE A 67 10.60 -23.23 -3.12
N VAL A 68 10.58 -23.61 -1.84
CA VAL A 68 10.88 -22.72 -0.70
C VAL A 68 11.98 -23.23 0.23
N TYR A 69 12.32 -24.51 0.17
CA TYR A 69 13.28 -25.13 1.10
C TYR A 69 14.53 -25.70 0.45
N GLU A 70 14.62 -25.66 -0.87
CA GLU A 70 15.89 -25.94 -1.52
C GLU A 70 16.95 -24.94 -1.05
N GLU A 71 18.15 -25.45 -0.76
CA GLU A 71 19.23 -24.63 -0.23
C GLU A 71 19.57 -23.46 -1.18
N PRO A 72 19.98 -22.31 -0.64
CA PRO A 72 20.13 -21.10 -1.43
C PRO A 72 21.00 -21.31 -2.68
N PRO A 73 20.57 -20.77 -3.82
CA PRO A 73 19.40 -19.89 -3.97
C PRO A 73 18.05 -20.63 -3.99
N ILE A 74 17.03 -20.04 -3.34
CA ILE A 74 15.67 -20.57 -3.30
C ILE A 74 14.98 -20.30 -4.67
N PRO A 75 14.33 -21.29 -5.31
CA PRO A 75 13.76 -21.15 -6.66
C PRO A 75 12.44 -20.38 -6.76
N ALA A 76 11.81 -20.01 -5.65
CA ALA A 76 10.56 -19.25 -5.59
C ALA A 76 10.45 -18.07 -6.59
N PRO A 77 11.48 -17.22 -6.81
CA PRO A 77 11.42 -16.15 -7.82
C PRO A 77 11.19 -16.65 -9.25
N GLY A 78 11.73 -17.82 -9.58
CA GLY A 78 11.54 -18.44 -10.89
C GLY A 78 10.11 -18.92 -11.10
N TRP A 79 9.51 -19.55 -10.09
CA TRP A 79 8.11 -19.95 -10.14
C TRP A 79 7.16 -18.75 -10.23
N VAL A 80 7.45 -17.65 -9.53
CA VAL A 80 6.71 -16.39 -9.66
C VAL A 80 6.84 -15.80 -11.08
N ARG A 81 8.02 -15.88 -11.71
CA ARG A 81 8.21 -15.47 -13.11
C ARG A 81 7.31 -16.26 -14.06
N LEU A 82 7.25 -17.58 -13.93
CA LEU A 82 6.39 -18.43 -14.77
C LEU A 82 4.90 -18.19 -14.50
N ALA A 83 4.51 -18.02 -13.23
CA ALA A 83 3.13 -17.72 -12.86
C ALA A 83 2.69 -16.37 -13.45
N ARG A 84 3.57 -15.36 -13.39
CA ARG A 84 3.35 -14.06 -14.01
C ARG A 84 3.19 -14.14 -15.51
N LYS A 85 4.03 -14.91 -16.21
CA LYS A 85 3.89 -15.15 -17.65
C LYS A 85 2.55 -15.81 -17.98
N LYS A 86 2.12 -16.78 -17.16
CA LYS A 86 0.85 -17.50 -17.35
C LYS A 86 -0.38 -16.61 -17.24
N TRP A 87 -0.41 -15.73 -16.25
CA TRP A 87 -1.64 -14.98 -15.92
C TRP A 87 -1.61 -13.51 -16.38
N PHE A 88 -0.44 -12.97 -16.69
CA PHE A 88 -0.24 -11.57 -17.08
C PHE A 88 0.76 -11.43 -18.24
N GLY A 89 0.91 -12.46 -19.07
CA GLY A 89 1.73 -12.41 -20.28
C GLY A 89 1.18 -11.42 -21.31
N GLU A 90 2.02 -11.05 -22.28
CA GLU A 90 1.68 -10.07 -23.33
C GLU A 90 0.73 -10.61 -24.41
N ARG A 91 0.58 -11.94 -24.48
CA ARG A 91 -0.32 -12.60 -25.44
C ARG A 91 -1.77 -12.30 -25.10
N THR A 92 -2.53 -11.85 -26.10
CA THR A 92 -3.94 -11.47 -25.97
C THR A 92 -4.88 -12.41 -26.73
N ASP A 93 -4.36 -13.48 -27.32
CA ASP A 93 -5.14 -14.49 -28.05
C ASP A 93 -5.74 -15.59 -27.15
N GLY A 94 -5.59 -15.43 -25.83
CA GLY A 94 -6.09 -16.39 -24.84
C GLY A 94 -5.16 -17.59 -24.62
N GLU A 95 -4.04 -17.66 -25.32
CA GLU A 95 -3.11 -18.78 -25.23
C GLU A 95 -1.85 -18.44 -24.42
N VAL A 96 -1.40 -19.41 -23.62
CA VAL A 96 -0.16 -19.34 -22.84
C VAL A 96 0.80 -20.44 -23.27
N GLU A 97 2.03 -20.04 -23.56
CA GLU A 97 3.13 -20.96 -23.83
C GLU A 97 4.26 -20.75 -22.81
N ILE A 98 4.53 -21.79 -22.03
CA ILE A 98 5.74 -21.93 -21.20
C ILE A 98 6.52 -23.08 -21.81
N SER A 99 7.71 -22.77 -22.31
CA SER A 99 8.54 -23.74 -23.01
C SER A 99 9.16 -24.75 -22.04
N ARG A 100 9.55 -25.90 -22.59
CA ARG A 100 10.38 -26.89 -21.88
C ARG A 100 11.63 -26.27 -21.27
N ALA A 101 12.31 -25.38 -22.01
CA ALA A 101 13.54 -24.73 -21.54
C ALA A 101 13.29 -23.88 -20.30
N GLU A 102 12.18 -23.12 -20.27
CA GLU A 102 11.79 -22.30 -19.11
C GLU A 102 11.45 -23.15 -17.87
N PHE A 103 10.81 -24.31 -18.05
CA PHE A 103 10.64 -25.25 -16.94
C PHE A 103 11.98 -25.87 -16.52
N ASP A 104 12.83 -26.24 -17.46
CA ASP A 104 14.12 -26.87 -17.19
C ASP A 104 15.10 -25.95 -16.45
N GLU A 105 14.97 -24.63 -16.58
CA GLU A 105 15.69 -23.67 -15.72
C GLU A 105 15.44 -23.93 -14.23
N LEU A 106 14.25 -24.42 -13.86
CA LEU A 106 13.86 -24.70 -12.47
C LEU A 106 14.00 -26.18 -12.11
N VAL A 107 13.54 -27.08 -12.99
CA VAL A 107 13.41 -28.53 -12.72
C VAL A 107 14.25 -29.41 -13.65
N GLY A 108 15.25 -28.86 -14.35
CA GLY A 108 16.07 -29.60 -15.33
C GLY A 108 16.81 -30.80 -14.73
N HIS A 109 17.22 -30.70 -13.47
CA HIS A 109 17.85 -31.78 -12.72
C HIS A 109 16.89 -32.89 -12.26
N CYS A 110 15.56 -32.70 -12.34
CA CYS A 110 14.57 -33.66 -11.86
C CYS A 110 14.07 -34.56 -12.99
N THR A 111 13.80 -35.83 -12.70
CA THR A 111 13.15 -36.75 -13.64
C THR A 111 11.66 -36.90 -13.37
N ALA A 112 11.19 -36.40 -12.23
CA ALA A 112 9.77 -36.34 -11.91
C ALA A 112 9.40 -35.06 -11.13
N VAL A 113 8.15 -34.63 -11.22
CA VAL A 113 7.63 -33.43 -10.52
C VAL A 113 6.27 -33.73 -9.90
N THR A 114 6.04 -33.23 -8.69
CA THR A 114 4.83 -33.43 -7.89
C THR A 114 4.34 -32.09 -7.30
N ASP A 115 3.15 -32.11 -6.71
CA ASP A 115 2.61 -31.03 -5.86
C ASP A 115 2.46 -29.67 -6.57
N ALA A 116 2.74 -28.54 -5.91
CA ALA A 116 2.39 -27.20 -6.40
C ALA A 116 2.95 -26.88 -7.80
N ALA A 117 4.18 -27.30 -8.10
CA ALA A 117 4.78 -27.13 -9.42
C ALA A 117 3.96 -27.85 -10.51
N ALA A 118 3.71 -29.15 -10.32
CA ALA A 118 2.98 -29.97 -11.29
C ALA A 118 1.48 -29.66 -11.36
N SER A 119 0.85 -29.27 -10.25
CA SER A 119 -0.60 -28.99 -10.19
C SER A 119 -0.92 -27.59 -10.73
N CYS A 120 -0.18 -26.55 -10.34
CA CYS A 120 -0.48 -25.18 -10.78
C CYS A 120 -0.12 -24.92 -12.24
N PHE A 121 0.80 -25.71 -12.80
CA PHE A 121 1.23 -25.65 -14.20
C PHE A 121 0.90 -26.93 -14.98
N ALA A 122 -0.08 -27.71 -14.54
CA ALA A 122 -0.33 -29.05 -15.09
C ALA A 122 -0.54 -29.04 -16.61
N ALA A 123 -1.37 -28.12 -17.11
CA ALA A 123 -1.66 -28.02 -18.53
C ALA A 123 -0.40 -27.68 -19.34
N GLU A 124 0.41 -26.75 -18.85
CA GLU A 124 1.63 -26.29 -19.51
C GLU A 124 2.73 -27.35 -19.45
N MET A 125 2.93 -28.02 -18.32
CA MET A 125 3.93 -29.08 -18.17
C MET A 125 3.59 -30.31 -19.01
N VAL A 126 2.33 -30.73 -19.05
CA VAL A 126 1.88 -31.87 -19.87
C VAL A 126 2.10 -31.62 -21.36
N ARG A 127 1.98 -30.36 -21.81
CA ARG A 127 2.32 -29.95 -23.19
C ARG A 127 3.82 -29.85 -23.41
N ALA A 128 4.58 -29.31 -22.46
CA ALA A 128 6.03 -29.14 -22.57
C ALA A 128 6.78 -30.49 -22.57
N TYR A 129 6.23 -31.51 -21.88
CA TYR A 129 6.80 -32.86 -21.75
C TYR A 129 5.80 -33.92 -22.26
N PRO A 130 5.55 -34.02 -23.59
CA PRO A 130 4.60 -34.97 -24.17
C PRO A 130 5.01 -36.44 -23.98
N GLU A 131 6.30 -36.71 -23.74
CA GLU A 131 6.86 -38.04 -23.50
C GLU A 131 6.68 -38.53 -22.06
N ALA A 132 6.48 -37.62 -21.10
CA ALA A 132 6.38 -37.98 -19.69
C ALA A 132 5.06 -38.68 -19.39
N LYS A 133 5.11 -39.75 -18.59
CA LYS A 133 3.91 -40.38 -18.02
C LYS A 133 3.24 -39.41 -17.04
N VAL A 134 1.92 -39.40 -16.99
CA VAL A 134 1.16 -38.51 -16.12
C VAL A 134 0.43 -39.33 -15.06
N VAL A 135 0.65 -38.99 -13.79
CA VAL A 135 -0.07 -39.54 -12.65
C VAL A 135 -1.01 -38.47 -12.12
N LEU A 136 -2.31 -38.67 -12.28
CA LEU A 136 -3.35 -37.88 -11.61
C LEU A 136 -3.62 -38.50 -10.25
N ASN A 137 -2.87 -38.06 -9.24
CA ASN A 137 -3.06 -38.54 -7.88
C ASN A 137 -4.31 -37.89 -7.23
N VAL A 138 -5.22 -38.72 -6.73
CA VAL A 138 -6.56 -38.33 -6.25
C VAL A 138 -6.88 -38.87 -4.85
N ARG A 139 -7.90 -38.26 -4.23
CA ARG A 139 -8.54 -38.75 -3.01
C ARG A 139 -9.93 -39.23 -3.38
N ARG A 140 -10.24 -40.48 -3.02
CA ARG A 140 -11.56 -41.07 -3.25
C ARG A 140 -12.66 -40.33 -2.49
N ASP A 141 -12.34 -39.91 -1.27
CA ASP A 141 -13.21 -39.09 -0.44
C ASP A 141 -12.87 -37.61 -0.61
N LEU A 142 -13.71 -36.91 -1.37
CA LEU A 142 -13.54 -35.49 -1.66
C LEU A 142 -13.76 -34.61 -0.43
N ASP A 143 -14.61 -35.03 0.51
CA ASP A 143 -14.89 -34.28 1.73
C ASP A 143 -13.70 -34.34 2.69
N ARG A 144 -13.12 -35.53 2.88
CA ARG A 144 -11.87 -35.68 3.65
C ARG A 144 -10.70 -34.93 3.01
N TRP A 145 -10.63 -34.90 1.68
CA TRP A 145 -9.64 -34.06 1.00
C TRP A 145 -9.87 -32.58 1.31
N HIS A 146 -11.13 -32.11 1.22
CA HIS A 146 -11.46 -30.71 1.49
C HIS A 146 -11.14 -30.31 2.93
N GLU A 147 -11.50 -31.14 3.90
CA GLU A 147 -11.14 -30.96 5.30
C GLU A 147 -9.62 -30.90 5.49
N SER A 148 -8.88 -31.79 4.82
CA SER A 148 -7.41 -31.78 4.88
C SER A 148 -6.80 -30.52 4.29
N VAL A 149 -7.28 -30.03 3.14
CA VAL A 149 -6.75 -28.82 2.51
C VAL A 149 -7.09 -27.57 3.32
N VAL A 150 -8.30 -27.51 3.89
CA VAL A 150 -8.69 -26.44 4.82
C VAL A 150 -7.80 -26.48 6.07
N LYS A 151 -7.65 -27.65 6.70
CA LYS A 151 -6.85 -27.77 7.93
C LYS A 151 -5.40 -27.37 7.73
N THR A 152 -4.80 -27.64 6.56
CA THR A 152 -3.39 -27.37 6.30
C THR A 152 -3.15 -25.99 5.68
N LEU A 153 -3.68 -25.72 4.48
CA LEU A 153 -3.34 -24.51 3.73
C LEU A 153 -4.00 -23.26 4.32
N VAL A 154 -5.24 -23.35 4.82
CA VAL A 154 -5.88 -22.21 5.48
C VAL A 154 -5.23 -21.89 6.83
N HIS A 155 -4.66 -22.89 7.52
CA HIS A 155 -3.89 -22.65 8.74
C HIS A 155 -2.64 -21.81 8.46
N VAL A 156 -1.88 -22.17 7.41
CA VAL A 156 -0.71 -21.40 6.96
C VAL A 156 -1.11 -19.97 6.56
N ASN A 157 -2.16 -19.80 5.76
CA ASN A 157 -2.64 -18.47 5.36
C ASN A 157 -3.12 -17.60 6.55
N ASN A 158 -3.66 -18.21 7.60
CA ASN A 158 -4.08 -17.50 8.80
C ASN A 158 -2.94 -17.30 9.81
N SER A 159 -1.73 -17.78 9.52
CA SER A 159 -0.58 -17.66 10.41
C SER A 159 -0.06 -16.21 10.43
N TRP A 160 -0.47 -15.47 11.45
CA TRP A 160 0.01 -14.11 11.72
C TRP A 160 1.54 -14.03 11.81
N SER A 161 2.18 -15.00 12.46
CA SER A 161 3.64 -15.01 12.63
C SER A 161 4.35 -15.18 11.30
N PHE A 162 3.87 -16.07 10.44
CA PHE A 162 4.42 -16.24 9.09
C PHE A 162 4.19 -14.99 8.24
N TRP A 163 3.01 -14.37 8.33
CA TRP A 163 2.75 -13.11 7.65
C TRP A 163 3.70 -11.99 8.09
N VAL A 164 3.90 -11.80 9.40
CA VAL A 164 4.86 -10.80 9.91
C VAL A 164 6.28 -11.14 9.47
N ALA A 165 6.70 -12.40 9.56
CA ALA A 165 8.01 -12.83 9.09
C ALA A 165 8.21 -12.51 7.60
N SER A 166 7.17 -12.63 6.77
CA SER A 166 7.22 -12.27 5.35
C SER A 166 7.54 -10.79 5.06
N TRP A 167 7.41 -9.91 6.05
CA TRP A 167 7.82 -8.51 5.95
C TRP A 167 9.20 -8.23 6.54
N LEU A 168 9.77 -9.14 7.33
CA LEU A 168 11.00 -8.93 8.09
C LEU A 168 12.15 -9.82 7.63
N ASP A 169 11.86 -10.87 6.87
CA ASP A 169 12.84 -11.81 6.32
C ASP A 169 12.61 -12.03 4.82
N ARG A 170 13.70 -12.12 4.06
CA ARG A 170 13.65 -12.22 2.59
C ARG A 170 13.17 -13.58 2.11
N GLU A 171 13.48 -14.67 2.82
CA GLU A 171 13.06 -16.00 2.43
C GLU A 171 11.59 -16.21 2.76
N ALA A 172 11.18 -15.75 3.94
CA ALA A 172 9.76 -15.71 4.32
C ALA A 172 8.93 -14.85 3.36
N PHE A 173 9.47 -13.72 2.89
CA PHE A 173 8.82 -12.91 1.86
C PHE A 173 8.52 -13.75 0.61
N TRP A 174 9.54 -14.43 0.06
CA TRP A 174 9.38 -15.20 -1.17
C TRP A 174 8.51 -16.45 -0.98
N ALA A 175 8.57 -17.10 0.18
CA ALA A 175 7.71 -18.23 0.51
C ALA A 175 6.23 -17.81 0.56
N TRP A 176 5.93 -16.70 1.21
CA TRP A 176 4.59 -16.11 1.20
C TRP A 176 4.19 -15.69 -0.21
N HIS A 177 5.09 -15.00 -0.91
CA HIS A 177 4.80 -14.42 -2.22
C HIS A 177 4.48 -15.49 -3.27
N VAL A 178 5.27 -16.56 -3.34
CA VAL A 178 5.05 -17.63 -4.31
C VAL A 178 3.77 -18.42 -4.03
N TYR A 179 3.46 -18.73 -2.77
CA TYR A 179 2.30 -19.57 -2.45
C TYR A 179 1.00 -18.79 -2.28
N GLU A 180 1.02 -17.80 -1.38
CA GLU A 180 -0.17 -17.12 -0.88
C GLU A 180 -0.66 -16.00 -1.80
N ARG A 181 0.18 -15.54 -2.74
CA ARG A 181 -0.18 -14.51 -3.73
C ARG A 181 -0.21 -15.01 -5.17
N TRP A 182 0.59 -16.03 -5.50
CA TRP A 182 0.67 -16.58 -6.87
C TRP A 182 0.06 -17.98 -6.98
N LEU A 183 0.76 -19.04 -6.54
CA LEU A 183 0.39 -20.42 -6.85
C LEU A 183 -0.98 -20.81 -6.29
N TRP A 184 -1.14 -20.89 -4.97
CA TRP A 184 -2.40 -21.36 -4.36
C TRP A 184 -3.52 -20.34 -4.52
N ALA A 185 -3.24 -19.04 -4.39
CA ALA A 185 -4.23 -17.99 -4.61
C ALA A 185 -4.91 -18.10 -5.98
N VAL A 186 -4.12 -18.32 -7.03
CA VAL A 186 -4.67 -18.41 -8.38
C VAL A 186 -5.24 -19.81 -8.67
N PHE A 187 -4.63 -20.87 -8.15
CA PHE A 187 -5.15 -22.25 -8.27
C PHE A 187 -6.57 -22.36 -7.68
N PHE A 188 -6.80 -21.82 -6.49
CA PHE A 188 -8.11 -21.85 -5.81
C PHE A 188 -9.07 -20.72 -6.22
N ARG A 189 -8.71 -19.89 -7.22
CA ARG A 189 -9.52 -18.77 -7.73
C ARG A 189 -9.91 -17.77 -6.64
N ALA A 190 -8.92 -17.08 -6.07
CA ALA A 190 -9.09 -16.05 -5.04
C ALA A 190 -8.92 -14.62 -5.59
N PRO A 191 -9.82 -14.10 -6.47
CA PRO A 191 -9.61 -12.83 -7.17
C PRO A 191 -9.51 -11.62 -6.24
N ASP A 192 -10.19 -11.66 -5.10
CA ASP A 192 -10.20 -10.65 -4.04
C ASP A 192 -8.98 -10.75 -3.09
N GLY A 193 -8.14 -11.77 -3.26
CA GLY A 193 -7.01 -12.05 -2.39
C GLY A 193 -7.37 -12.80 -1.11
N ASP A 194 -8.64 -13.23 -0.93
CA ASP A 194 -9.09 -14.06 0.19
C ASP A 194 -8.82 -15.54 -0.12
N MET A 195 -7.54 -15.95 -0.07
CA MET A 195 -7.15 -17.32 -0.36
C MET A 195 -7.82 -18.32 0.61
N ALA A 196 -7.87 -18.01 1.90
CA ALA A 196 -8.49 -18.86 2.90
C ALA A 196 -9.98 -19.10 2.60
N GLY A 197 -10.73 -18.05 2.31
CA GLY A 197 -12.13 -18.17 1.92
C GLY A 197 -12.29 -18.86 0.58
N ALA A 198 -11.42 -18.60 -0.40
CA ALA A 198 -11.46 -19.26 -1.70
C ALA A 198 -11.25 -20.78 -1.57
N ILE A 199 -10.33 -21.27 -0.74
CA ILE A 199 -10.18 -22.73 -0.50
C ILE A 199 -11.46 -23.32 0.08
N LYS A 200 -12.07 -22.65 1.06
CA LYS A 200 -13.31 -23.10 1.70
C LYS A 200 -14.48 -23.13 0.71
N ARG A 201 -14.67 -22.06 -0.06
CA ARG A 201 -15.78 -21.89 -1.01
C ARG A 201 -15.59 -22.71 -2.28
N ASN A 202 -14.35 -22.77 -2.79
CA ASN A 202 -14.06 -23.24 -4.14
C ASN A 202 -13.44 -24.62 -4.24
N GLY A 203 -12.80 -25.10 -3.16
CA GLY A 203 -11.92 -26.27 -3.21
C GLY A 203 -12.53 -27.50 -3.90
N ARG A 204 -13.77 -27.88 -3.58
CA ARG A 204 -14.42 -29.07 -4.15
C ARG A 204 -14.68 -28.99 -5.66
N TRP A 205 -15.09 -27.84 -6.16
CA TRP A 205 -15.37 -27.70 -7.59
C TRP A 205 -14.09 -27.47 -8.38
N ILE A 206 -13.10 -26.78 -7.81
CA ILE A 206 -11.75 -26.68 -8.38
C ILE A 206 -11.08 -28.05 -8.49
N TYR A 207 -11.24 -28.91 -7.48
CA TYR A 207 -10.71 -30.27 -7.51
C TYR A 207 -11.26 -31.06 -8.70
N ARG A 208 -12.58 -31.03 -8.88
CA ARG A 208 -13.26 -31.72 -9.99
C ARG A 208 -12.85 -31.14 -11.35
N GLU A 209 -12.89 -29.80 -11.48
CA GLU A 209 -12.45 -29.08 -12.69
C GLU A 209 -11.02 -29.49 -13.07
N HIS A 210 -10.10 -29.51 -12.11
CA HIS A 210 -8.72 -29.89 -12.34
C HIS A 210 -8.58 -31.35 -12.79
N CYS A 211 -9.24 -32.29 -12.11
CA CYS A 211 -9.23 -33.70 -12.51
C CYS A 211 -9.81 -33.91 -13.91
N ASP A 212 -10.93 -33.27 -14.22
CA ASP A 212 -11.60 -33.39 -15.53
C ASP A 212 -10.76 -32.78 -16.65
N MET A 213 -10.09 -31.66 -16.40
CA MET A 213 -9.11 -31.07 -17.32
C MET A 213 -8.00 -32.08 -17.66
N ILE A 214 -7.42 -32.75 -16.65
CA ILE A 214 -6.36 -33.73 -16.86
C ILE A 214 -6.87 -34.95 -17.65
N ARG A 215 -8.03 -35.50 -17.27
CA ARG A 215 -8.65 -36.63 -17.99
C ARG A 215 -8.94 -36.30 -19.46
N GLY A 216 -9.33 -35.06 -19.75
CA GLY A 216 -9.60 -34.62 -21.11
C GLY A 216 -8.36 -34.37 -21.96
N MET A 217 -7.25 -33.93 -21.34
CA MET A 217 -6.05 -33.50 -22.08
C MET A 217 -4.99 -34.59 -22.26
N VAL A 218 -4.98 -35.64 -21.42
CA VAL A 218 -3.94 -36.69 -21.45
C VAL A 218 -4.50 -37.97 -22.07
N PRO A 219 -3.84 -38.53 -23.10
CA PRO A 219 -4.20 -39.85 -23.63
C PRO A 219 -4.17 -40.93 -22.54
N LYS A 220 -5.12 -41.87 -22.57
CA LYS A 220 -5.30 -42.89 -21.51
C LYS A 220 -4.05 -43.75 -21.30
N GLU A 221 -3.29 -44.00 -22.35
CA GLU A 221 -2.07 -44.82 -22.33
C GLU A 221 -0.94 -44.14 -21.54
N ARG A 222 -1.02 -42.80 -21.40
CA ARG A 222 -0.07 -41.95 -20.67
C ARG A 222 -0.62 -41.47 -19.33
N LEU A 223 -1.84 -41.85 -18.96
CA LEU A 223 -2.51 -41.36 -17.75
C LEU A 223 -2.78 -42.51 -16.77
N LEU A 224 -2.26 -42.37 -15.55
CA LEU A 224 -2.71 -43.15 -14.40
C LEU A 224 -3.49 -42.25 -13.46
N GLU A 225 -4.76 -42.56 -13.24
CA GLU A 225 -5.50 -42.06 -12.09
C GLU A 225 -5.22 -42.98 -10.91
N TRP A 226 -4.69 -42.42 -9.81
CA TRP A 226 -4.17 -43.20 -8.69
C TRP A 226 -4.53 -42.56 -7.36
N SER A 227 -4.93 -43.35 -6.38
CA SER A 227 -5.07 -42.91 -4.99
C SER A 227 -4.02 -43.54 -4.11
N VAL A 228 -3.56 -42.82 -3.07
CA VAL A 228 -2.56 -43.33 -2.14
C VAL A 228 -2.97 -44.62 -1.43
N ASP A 229 -4.28 -44.87 -1.31
CA ASP A 229 -4.85 -46.08 -0.73
C ASP A 229 -4.59 -47.33 -1.61
N GLU A 230 -4.19 -47.14 -2.87
CA GLU A 230 -3.89 -48.21 -3.83
C GLU A 230 -2.42 -48.66 -3.76
N GLY A 231 -1.56 -47.89 -3.10
CA GLY A 231 -0.17 -48.22 -2.86
C GLY A 231 0.64 -48.49 -4.13
N TRP A 232 1.54 -49.47 -4.06
CA TRP A 232 2.53 -49.75 -5.10
C TRP A 232 1.97 -50.33 -6.39
N GLY A 233 1.01 -51.25 -6.33
CA GLY A 233 0.67 -52.13 -7.45
C GLY A 233 0.37 -51.40 -8.75
N PRO A 234 -0.68 -50.54 -8.80
CA PRO A 234 -1.01 -49.79 -10.01
C PRO A 234 0.08 -48.80 -10.43
N LEU A 235 0.77 -48.19 -9.46
CA LEU A 235 1.83 -47.22 -9.72
C LEU A 235 3.04 -47.87 -10.42
N CYS A 236 3.56 -48.97 -9.85
CA CYS A 236 4.70 -49.70 -10.39
C CYS A 236 4.37 -50.30 -11.77
N ALA A 237 3.19 -50.90 -11.92
CA ALA A 237 2.74 -51.46 -13.20
C ALA A 237 2.70 -50.38 -14.30
N PHE A 238 2.11 -49.22 -14.00
CA PHE A 238 2.04 -48.11 -14.94
C PHE A 238 3.41 -47.54 -15.27
N LEU A 239 4.30 -47.40 -14.27
CA LEU A 239 5.64 -46.85 -14.47
C LEU A 239 6.59 -47.85 -15.13
N GLY A 240 6.26 -49.14 -15.15
CA GLY A 240 7.14 -50.20 -15.66
C GLY A 240 8.28 -50.51 -14.69
N LYS A 241 7.99 -50.48 -13.39
CA LYS A 241 8.94 -50.71 -12.30
C LYS A 241 8.53 -51.94 -11.51
N GLU A 242 9.50 -52.61 -10.88
CA GLU A 242 9.21 -53.69 -9.93
C GLU A 242 8.61 -53.10 -8.63
N VAL A 243 7.77 -53.87 -7.95
CA VAL A 243 7.21 -53.48 -6.65
C VAL A 243 8.31 -53.63 -5.60
N PRO A 244 8.68 -52.55 -4.88
CA PRO A 244 9.69 -52.64 -3.83
C PRO A 244 9.22 -53.51 -2.66
N ASP A 245 10.17 -54.21 -2.02
CA ASP A 245 9.91 -54.98 -0.78
C ASP A 245 9.88 -54.06 0.46
N CYS A 246 8.99 -53.08 0.44
CA CYS A 246 8.70 -52.23 1.60
C CYS A 246 7.25 -51.70 1.56
N PRO A 247 6.67 -51.31 2.71
CA PRO A 247 5.36 -50.66 2.73
C PRO A 247 5.35 -49.36 1.92
N PHE A 248 4.20 -49.02 1.33
CA PHE A 248 4.07 -47.75 0.62
C PHE A 248 4.32 -46.55 1.55
N PRO A 249 5.05 -45.50 1.13
CA PRO A 249 5.38 -44.39 2.00
C PRO A 249 4.15 -43.65 2.55
N HIS A 250 4.15 -43.37 3.86
CA HIS A 250 3.13 -42.57 4.56
C HIS A 250 3.73 -41.29 5.17
N ALA A 251 4.34 -40.44 4.35
CA ALA A 251 5.16 -39.30 4.81
C ALA A 251 4.38 -38.17 5.53
N ASN A 252 3.06 -38.09 5.35
CA ASN A 252 2.21 -37.15 6.11
C ASN A 252 1.70 -37.73 7.45
N ALA A 253 1.98 -39.00 7.76
CA ALA A 253 1.79 -39.57 9.10
C ALA A 253 3.11 -39.46 9.88
N VAL A 254 3.02 -39.02 11.12
CA VAL A 254 4.13 -38.66 12.01
C VAL A 254 5.23 -39.75 12.00
N GLY A 255 6.33 -39.52 11.27
CA GLY A 255 7.41 -40.48 11.05
C GLY A 255 8.77 -39.81 10.84
N PRO A 256 9.89 -40.58 10.94
CA PRO A 256 11.24 -40.08 11.18
C PRO A 256 11.92 -39.56 9.91
N GLY A 257 11.38 -38.46 9.41
CA GLY A 257 11.95 -37.58 8.37
C GLY A 257 11.31 -36.18 8.43
N GLY A 258 10.53 -35.93 9.49
CA GLY A 258 9.79 -34.71 9.72
C GLY A 258 8.64 -34.53 8.75
N GLY A 259 7.46 -35.06 9.07
CA GLY A 259 6.23 -34.73 8.33
C GLY A 259 5.94 -33.22 8.36
N TRP A 260 4.90 -32.76 7.64
CA TRP A 260 4.53 -31.34 7.47
C TRP A 260 4.89 -30.41 8.64
N LYS A 261 4.49 -30.76 9.87
CA LYS A 261 4.77 -29.97 11.08
C LYS A 261 6.26 -29.72 11.36
N ALA A 262 7.12 -30.72 11.18
CA ALA A 262 8.53 -30.59 11.49
C ALA A 262 9.27 -29.70 10.47
N ARG A 263 8.90 -29.77 9.19
CA ARG A 263 9.42 -28.85 8.15
C ARG A 263 8.88 -27.44 8.35
N GLU A 264 7.61 -27.32 8.72
CA GLU A 264 6.98 -26.05 9.09
C GLU A 264 7.67 -25.42 10.31
N GLU A 265 7.96 -26.20 11.36
CA GLU A 265 8.69 -25.74 12.55
C GLU A 265 10.12 -25.33 12.22
N MET A 266 10.83 -26.10 11.39
CA MET A 266 12.19 -25.77 10.95
C MET A 266 12.23 -24.47 10.14
N ALA A 267 11.31 -24.31 9.19
CA ALA A 267 11.17 -23.10 8.38
C ALA A 267 10.77 -21.90 9.25
N THR A 268 9.78 -22.09 10.11
CA THR A 268 9.31 -21.06 11.05
C THR A 268 10.46 -20.63 11.96
N LYS A 269 11.25 -21.56 12.49
CA LYS A 269 12.43 -21.25 13.29
C LYS A 269 13.46 -20.45 12.49
N ARG A 270 13.85 -20.92 11.29
CA ARG A 270 14.80 -20.22 10.40
C ARG A 270 14.34 -18.80 10.08
N TRP A 271 13.08 -18.64 9.69
CA TRP A 271 12.51 -17.34 9.32
C TRP A 271 12.33 -16.41 10.51
N ILE A 272 11.93 -16.94 11.68
CA ILE A 272 11.83 -16.14 12.91
C ILE A 272 13.23 -15.74 13.39
N GLU A 273 14.22 -16.63 13.36
CA GLU A 273 15.61 -16.31 13.70
C GLU A 273 16.17 -15.23 12.77
N GLY A 274 15.89 -15.32 11.46
CA GLY A 274 16.22 -14.28 10.48
C GLY A 274 15.55 -12.95 10.79
N ALA A 275 14.24 -12.96 11.06
CA ALA A 275 13.48 -11.76 11.44
C ALA A 275 13.98 -11.14 12.76
N LEU A 276 14.27 -11.96 13.77
CA LEU A 276 14.83 -11.52 15.05
C LEU A 276 16.24 -10.95 14.88
N THR A 277 17.09 -11.58 14.07
CA THR A 277 18.43 -11.08 13.75
C THR A 277 18.33 -9.73 13.05
N ASN A 278 17.43 -9.58 12.08
CA ASN A 278 17.18 -8.30 11.41
C ASN A 278 16.65 -7.24 12.39
N LEU A 279 15.76 -7.61 13.31
CA LEU A 279 15.29 -6.71 14.38
C LEU A 279 16.40 -6.32 15.35
N ILE A 280 17.31 -7.23 15.71
CA ILE A 280 18.49 -6.93 16.53
C ILE A 280 19.39 -5.95 15.81
N TRP A 281 19.65 -6.16 14.51
CA TRP A 281 20.44 -5.21 13.72
C TRP A 281 19.77 -3.84 13.61
N LEU A 282 18.46 -3.80 13.41
CA LEU A 282 17.68 -2.55 13.45
C LEU A 282 17.76 -1.87 14.83
N GLY A 283 17.74 -2.65 15.91
CA GLY A 283 17.90 -2.19 17.29
C GLY A 283 19.31 -1.66 17.58
N ILE A 284 20.36 -2.35 17.15
CA ILE A 284 21.76 -1.87 17.24
C ILE A 284 21.91 -0.59 16.43
N LEU A 285 21.33 -0.54 15.23
CA LEU A 285 21.32 0.67 14.42
C LEU A 285 20.64 1.82 15.18
N PHE A 286 19.51 1.55 15.83
CA PHE A 286 18.78 2.52 16.64
C PHE A 286 19.60 3.00 17.85
N VAL A 287 20.20 2.10 18.62
CA VAL A 287 21.03 2.43 19.81
C VAL A 287 22.25 3.25 19.41
N VAL A 288 22.94 2.87 18.33
CA VAL A 288 24.08 3.64 17.80
C VAL A 288 23.62 5.03 17.34
N ALA A 289 22.43 5.14 16.72
CA ALA A 289 21.88 6.43 16.33
C ALA A 289 21.57 7.32 17.55
N ALA A 290 20.95 6.73 18.58
CA ALA A 290 20.60 7.39 19.82
C ALA A 290 21.86 7.85 20.60
N GLY A 291 22.92 7.03 20.64
CA GLY A 291 24.19 7.39 21.28
C GLY A 291 24.91 8.56 20.58
N VAL A 292 24.85 8.61 19.24
CA VAL A 292 25.38 9.74 18.46
C VAL A 292 24.55 11.01 18.71
N TRP A 293 23.22 10.88 18.78
CA TRP A 293 22.32 12.00 19.08
C TRP A 293 22.52 12.56 20.49
N LEU A 294 22.68 11.71 21.51
CA LEU A 294 22.93 12.14 22.89
C LEU A 294 24.30 12.84 23.05
N ARG A 295 25.32 12.40 22.29
CA ARG A 295 26.66 12.99 22.40
C ARG A 295 26.73 14.38 21.79
N TRP A 296 26.09 14.61 20.64
CA TRP A 296 26.28 15.83 19.82
C TRP A 296 24.99 16.65 19.58
N GLY A 297 23.85 16.25 20.15
CA GLY A 297 22.54 16.84 19.88
C GLY A 297 22.09 18.01 20.77
N SER A 298 22.92 18.50 21.71
CA SER A 298 22.56 19.67 22.52
C SER A 298 22.84 20.96 21.75
N THR A 299 21.93 21.36 20.87
CA THR A 299 21.73 22.77 20.49
C THR A 299 20.30 22.94 19.98
N THR A 300 19.54 23.71 20.73
CA THR A 300 18.17 24.16 20.49
C THR A 300 17.94 24.64 19.06
N LEU A 301 17.01 24.00 18.34
CA LEU A 301 16.55 24.45 17.02
C LEU A 301 15.36 25.40 17.19
N PHE A 302 15.61 26.69 16.96
CA PHE A 302 14.58 27.68 16.69
C PHE A 302 13.88 27.34 15.36
N ALA A 303 12.57 27.13 15.41
CA ALA A 303 11.74 27.11 14.22
C ALA A 303 11.64 28.54 13.67
N THR A 304 12.50 28.88 12.70
CA THR A 304 12.35 30.12 11.93
C THR A 304 11.37 29.86 10.78
N ASP A 305 10.33 30.69 10.70
CA ASP A 305 9.26 30.71 9.69
C ASP A 305 9.76 31.08 8.26
N ARG A 306 11.00 30.71 7.88
CA ARG A 306 11.56 30.95 6.53
C ARG A 306 11.14 29.87 5.54
N VAL A 307 9.87 29.87 5.16
CA VAL A 307 9.34 29.03 4.06
C VAL A 307 8.31 29.82 3.26
N LEU A 308 8.66 30.96 2.68
CA LEU A 308 7.84 31.57 1.61
C LEU A 308 8.66 32.23 0.49
N ASP A 309 9.97 32.45 0.64
CA ASP A 309 10.83 33.19 -0.32
C ASP A 309 10.99 32.58 -1.72
N LYS A 310 10.36 31.44 -2.03
CA LYS A 310 10.62 30.75 -3.31
C LYS A 310 9.71 31.18 -4.47
N ARG A 311 8.76 32.11 -4.29
CA ARG A 311 7.61 32.26 -5.23
C ARG A 311 7.09 33.66 -5.51
N ALA A 312 7.10 34.57 -4.54
CA ALA A 312 6.62 35.93 -4.79
C ALA A 312 7.69 36.74 -5.53
N ARG A 313 7.33 37.45 -6.61
CA ARG A 313 8.15 38.51 -7.21
C ARG A 313 8.21 39.77 -6.32
N ILE A 314 7.68 39.68 -5.11
CA ILE A 314 7.59 40.73 -4.10
C ILE A 314 8.38 40.26 -2.89
N PRO A 315 9.20 41.12 -2.27
CA PRO A 315 9.87 40.81 -1.01
C PRO A 315 8.86 40.38 0.05
N ILE A 316 9.07 39.21 0.64
CA ILE A 316 8.27 38.78 1.79
C ILE A 316 8.85 39.45 3.03
N VAL A 317 8.00 40.23 3.69
CA VAL A 317 8.37 40.92 4.92
C VAL A 317 8.34 39.89 6.05
N PRO A 318 9.37 39.81 6.90
CA PRO A 318 9.29 39.00 8.11
C PRO A 318 8.28 39.61 9.07
N PHE A 319 7.47 38.77 9.72
CA PHE A 319 6.51 39.19 10.73
C PHE A 319 6.78 38.42 12.02
N ASP A 320 6.58 39.08 13.16
CA ASP A 320 6.71 38.43 14.45
C ASP A 320 5.66 37.34 14.64
N ASN A 321 5.99 36.38 15.51
CA ASN A 321 5.14 35.22 15.79
C ASN A 321 4.11 35.48 16.91
N ASP A 322 4.07 36.68 17.45
CA ASP A 322 3.07 37.12 18.41
C ASP A 322 1.79 37.62 17.72
N TYR A 323 0.76 37.93 18.52
CA TYR A 323 -0.53 38.43 18.04
C TYR A 323 -0.39 39.62 17.08
N ASN A 324 0.40 40.63 17.43
CA ASN A 324 0.54 41.86 16.63
C ASN A 324 1.25 41.57 15.30
N GLY A 325 2.29 40.74 15.32
CA GLY A 325 2.95 40.27 14.11
C GLY A 325 2.00 39.50 13.19
N ARG A 326 1.09 38.69 13.75
CA ARG A 326 0.03 38.03 12.96
C ARG A 326 -1.00 39.00 12.40
N VAL A 327 -1.39 40.04 13.14
CA VAL A 327 -2.26 41.12 12.62
C VAL A 327 -1.61 41.80 11.41
N GLU A 328 -0.34 42.21 11.53
CA GLU A 328 0.39 42.89 10.43
C GLU A 328 0.55 41.98 9.21
N ARG A 329 0.80 40.69 9.42
CA ARG A 329 0.81 39.69 8.34
C ARG A 329 -0.56 39.56 7.67
N GLY A 330 -1.64 39.57 8.43
CA GLY A 330 -3.01 39.59 7.89
C GLY A 330 -3.29 40.83 7.05
N LYS A 331 -2.90 42.01 7.52
CA LYS A 331 -3.01 43.28 6.76
C LYS A 331 -2.25 43.20 5.44
N TRP A 332 -1.06 42.62 5.47
CA TRP A 332 -0.26 42.38 4.27
C TRP A 332 -0.98 41.47 3.27
N PHE A 333 -1.52 40.32 3.70
CA PHE A 333 -2.32 39.45 2.82
C PHE A 333 -3.54 40.16 2.23
N LYS A 334 -4.30 40.89 3.06
CA LYS A 334 -5.46 41.65 2.62
C LYS A 334 -5.12 42.68 1.54
N LYS A 335 -3.96 43.33 1.65
CA LYS A 335 -3.45 44.24 0.61
C LYS A 335 -3.15 43.51 -0.69
N LEU A 336 -2.61 42.29 -0.61
CA LEU A 336 -2.27 41.49 -1.80
C LEU A 336 -3.48 41.11 -2.67
N PHE A 337 -4.65 40.93 -2.05
CA PHE A 337 -5.87 40.63 -2.79
C PHE A 337 -6.26 41.74 -3.76
N LYS A 338 -5.96 43.00 -3.41
CA LYS A 338 -6.27 44.18 -4.25
C LYS A 338 -5.33 44.36 -5.44
N TYR A 339 -4.19 43.67 -5.46
CA TYR A 339 -3.25 43.80 -6.58
C TYR A 339 -3.69 42.97 -7.81
N PRO A 340 -3.21 43.31 -9.01
CA PRO A 340 -3.54 42.60 -10.26
C PRO A 340 -3.26 41.10 -10.23
N VAL A 341 -3.83 40.37 -11.19
CA VAL A 341 -3.72 38.91 -11.34
C VAL A 341 -2.26 38.42 -11.32
N ASP A 342 -1.35 39.12 -12.01
CA ASP A 342 0.04 38.66 -12.21
C ASP A 342 1.01 39.02 -11.07
N THR A 343 0.48 39.43 -9.91
CA THR A 343 1.30 39.97 -8.81
C THR A 343 2.11 38.88 -8.09
N VAL A 344 1.51 37.71 -7.85
CA VAL A 344 2.15 36.59 -7.13
C VAL A 344 1.76 35.22 -7.73
N PRO A 345 1.89 35.01 -9.05
CA PRO A 345 1.45 33.77 -9.70
C PRO A 345 2.23 32.57 -9.17
N SER A 346 1.56 31.41 -9.07
CA SER A 346 2.26 30.16 -8.84
C SER A 346 3.13 29.81 -10.04
N PRO A 347 4.36 29.30 -9.86
CA PRO A 347 5.10 28.66 -10.93
C PRO A 347 4.58 27.25 -11.26
N PHE A 348 3.62 26.73 -10.49
CA PHE A 348 3.03 25.40 -10.67
C PHE A 348 1.59 25.56 -11.12
N THR A 349 1.34 25.37 -12.41
CA THR A 349 0.01 25.55 -13.01
C THR A 349 -0.47 24.29 -13.73
N GLU A 350 0.43 23.40 -14.10
CA GLU A 350 0.11 22.21 -14.90
C GLU A 350 0.01 20.96 -14.03
N PRO A 351 -0.92 20.03 -14.32
CA PRO A 351 -1.01 18.76 -13.59
C PRO A 351 0.32 17.98 -13.57
N ASP A 352 1.11 18.06 -14.65
CA ASP A 352 2.43 17.41 -14.78
C ASP A 352 3.43 17.89 -13.71
N ASP A 353 3.23 19.07 -13.11
CA ASP A 353 4.07 19.55 -12.02
C ASP A 353 3.97 18.65 -10.78
N LEU A 354 2.81 18.02 -10.55
CA LEU A 354 2.64 17.07 -9.44
C LEU A 354 3.58 15.87 -9.61
N GLU A 355 3.53 15.21 -10.76
CA GLU A 355 4.38 14.06 -11.06
C GLU A 355 5.86 14.45 -11.08
N ARG A 356 6.19 15.57 -11.75
CA ARG A 356 7.55 16.12 -11.83
C ARG A 356 8.19 16.31 -10.46
N TRP A 357 7.39 16.70 -9.46
CA TRP A 357 7.82 16.95 -8.09
C TRP A 357 7.46 15.83 -7.12
N GLY A 358 7.20 14.61 -7.61
CA GLY A 358 7.12 13.41 -6.79
C GLY A 358 5.79 13.20 -6.05
N TRP A 359 4.76 13.98 -6.38
CA TRP A 359 3.42 13.85 -5.82
C TRP A 359 2.61 12.82 -6.57
N VAL A 360 1.83 12.04 -5.82
CA VAL A 360 0.91 11.06 -6.37
C VAL A 360 -0.48 11.33 -5.81
N PRO A 361 -1.46 11.61 -6.69
CA PRO A 361 -2.85 11.78 -6.27
C PRO A 361 -3.49 10.43 -5.97
N TRP A 362 -4.30 10.41 -4.93
CA TRP A 362 -5.31 9.38 -4.71
C TRP A 362 -6.66 10.07 -4.50
N MET A 363 -7.70 9.58 -5.17
CA MET A 363 -9.02 10.18 -5.18
C MET A 363 -10.07 9.14 -4.81
N GLU A 364 -11.04 9.56 -4.02
CA GLU A 364 -12.14 8.71 -3.60
C GLU A 364 -13.45 9.50 -3.55
N ASN A 365 -14.51 8.94 -4.13
CA ASN A 365 -15.86 9.47 -3.98
C ASN A 365 -16.50 8.92 -2.72
N HIS A 366 -17.46 9.65 -2.15
CA HIS A 366 -18.24 9.16 -1.02
C HIS A 366 -18.98 7.83 -1.36
N PRO A 367 -19.07 6.85 -0.43
CA PRO A 367 -18.54 6.86 0.93
C PRO A 367 -17.02 6.67 0.96
N PHE A 368 -16.33 7.47 1.77
CA PHE A 368 -14.88 7.39 1.92
C PHE A 368 -14.53 6.11 2.70
N LEU A 369 -13.86 5.14 2.08
CA LEU A 369 -13.59 3.81 2.63
C LEU A 369 -12.27 3.75 3.41
N ILE A 370 -11.38 4.73 3.21
CA ILE A 370 -10.15 4.84 4.00
C ILE A 370 -10.41 5.52 5.35
N LYS A 371 -9.45 5.45 6.30
CA LYS A 371 -9.52 6.15 7.60
C LYS A 371 -9.40 7.69 7.49
N ARG A 372 -9.90 8.27 6.40
CA ARG A 372 -9.95 9.70 6.08
C ARG A 372 -11.29 10.00 5.38
N PRO A 373 -11.81 11.23 5.45
CA PRO A 373 -11.29 12.35 6.22
C PRO A 373 -11.38 12.10 7.73
N LYS A 374 -10.44 12.67 8.50
CA LYS A 374 -10.37 12.51 9.95
C LYS A 374 -11.47 13.25 10.68
N PHE A 375 -12.09 14.25 10.06
CA PHE A 375 -13.19 14.99 10.67
C PHE A 375 -14.45 14.16 10.88
N GLY A 376 -14.65 13.02 10.19
CA GLY A 376 -15.82 12.17 10.41
C GLY A 376 -17.15 12.93 10.30
N ASP A 377 -17.94 12.90 11.37
CA ASP A 377 -19.23 13.59 11.54
C ASP A 377 -19.11 14.95 12.28
N THR A 378 -17.89 15.35 12.68
CA THR A 378 -17.66 16.54 13.53
C THR A 378 -17.97 17.88 12.85
N LEU A 379 -18.30 17.87 11.56
CA LEU A 379 -18.68 19.03 10.76
C LEU A 379 -20.14 19.05 10.32
N ASP A 380 -20.94 18.05 10.67
CA ASP A 380 -22.32 17.91 10.18
C ASP A 380 -23.18 19.16 10.45
N GLU A 381 -23.06 19.75 11.65
CA GLU A 381 -23.77 20.99 11.99
C GLU A 381 -23.31 22.18 11.12
N ALA A 382 -22.01 22.23 10.79
CA ALA A 382 -21.44 23.28 9.95
C ALA A 382 -21.78 23.11 8.48
N PHE A 383 -21.87 21.87 8.01
CA PHE A 383 -22.33 21.52 6.67
C PHE A 383 -23.83 21.72 6.48
N ALA A 384 -24.61 21.70 7.56
CA ALA A 384 -26.03 22.05 7.56
C ALA A 384 -26.29 23.57 7.64
N ASP A 385 -25.26 24.43 7.59
CA ASP A 385 -25.44 25.88 7.54
C ASP A 385 -26.27 26.28 6.31
N LYS A 386 -27.32 27.08 6.52
CA LYS A 386 -28.21 27.52 5.45
C LYS A 386 -27.53 28.45 4.45
N ASP A 387 -26.53 29.20 4.90
CA ASP A 387 -25.81 30.15 4.05
C ASP A 387 -24.80 29.42 3.14
N PHE A 388 -24.24 28.31 3.63
CA PHE A 388 -23.21 27.54 2.94
C PHE A 388 -23.41 26.02 3.13
N PRO A 389 -24.50 25.44 2.61
CA PRO A 389 -24.78 24.03 2.79
C PRO A 389 -23.78 23.18 2.01
N VAL A 390 -23.26 22.12 2.63
CA VAL A 390 -22.30 21.19 2.02
C VAL A 390 -22.88 19.78 2.05
N ASP A 391 -23.16 19.23 0.87
CA ASP A 391 -23.57 17.84 0.74
C ASP A 391 -22.33 16.95 0.56
N ILE A 392 -21.82 16.41 1.65
CA ILE A 392 -20.58 15.63 1.65
C ILE A 392 -20.66 14.39 0.75
N THR A 393 -21.87 13.89 0.45
CA THR A 393 -22.08 12.72 -0.42
C THR A 393 -21.72 12.98 -1.88
N LYS A 394 -21.60 14.26 -2.27
CA LYS A 394 -21.20 14.73 -3.60
C LYS A 394 -19.79 15.34 -3.60
N ALA A 395 -19.03 15.15 -2.53
CA ALA A 395 -17.67 15.63 -2.41
C ALA A 395 -16.67 14.54 -2.80
N ILE A 396 -15.46 14.98 -3.14
CA ILE A 396 -14.34 14.10 -3.52
C ILE A 396 -13.23 14.28 -2.48
N LEU A 397 -12.78 13.17 -1.91
CA LEU A 397 -11.59 13.13 -1.05
C LEU A 397 -10.36 13.02 -1.95
N PHE A 398 -9.39 13.90 -1.72
CA PHE A 398 -8.07 13.83 -2.31
C PHE A 398 -7.04 13.54 -1.23
N ASP A 399 -6.18 12.56 -1.46
CA ASP A 399 -4.98 12.30 -0.68
C ASP A 399 -3.76 12.43 -1.58
N MET A 400 -3.07 13.55 -1.47
CA MET A 400 -1.86 13.83 -2.25
C MET A 400 -0.64 13.42 -1.44
N GLU A 401 0.07 12.38 -1.87
CA GLU A 401 1.25 11.85 -1.18
C GLU A 401 2.54 12.12 -1.95
N HIS A 402 3.55 12.67 -1.28
CA HIS A 402 4.89 12.87 -1.83
C HIS A 402 5.72 11.59 -1.69
N LYS A 403 5.48 10.63 -2.58
CA LYS A 403 5.97 9.24 -2.47
C LYS A 403 6.85 8.76 -3.63
N ASN A 404 6.99 9.55 -4.70
CA ASN A 404 7.86 9.21 -5.83
C ASN A 404 9.20 9.97 -5.74
N GLU A 405 10.24 9.39 -6.34
CA GLU A 405 11.48 10.12 -6.61
C GLU A 405 11.23 11.24 -7.64
N PHE A 406 11.98 12.33 -7.54
CA PHE A 406 11.85 13.49 -8.42
C PHE A 406 13.22 14.05 -8.81
N THR A 407 13.27 15.08 -9.63
CA THR A 407 14.54 15.70 -10.06
C THR A 407 14.63 17.13 -9.52
N LEU A 408 15.65 17.41 -8.71
CA LEU A 408 15.94 18.75 -8.19
C LEU A 408 16.53 19.63 -9.30
N LYS A 409 16.49 20.96 -9.12
CA LYS A 409 17.04 21.94 -10.08
C LYS A 409 18.50 21.70 -10.48
N ASN A 410 19.30 21.13 -9.60
CA ASN A 410 20.71 20.81 -9.86
C ASN A 410 20.89 19.45 -10.57
N GLY A 411 19.83 18.83 -11.08
CA GLY A 411 19.86 17.53 -11.75
C GLY A 411 19.95 16.32 -10.82
N ARG A 412 20.10 16.53 -9.50
CA ARG A 412 20.14 15.43 -8.52
C ARG A 412 18.76 14.79 -8.37
N LYS A 413 18.72 13.45 -8.27
CA LYS A 413 17.51 12.73 -7.87
C LYS A 413 17.17 13.01 -6.40
N GLY A 414 15.98 13.54 -6.19
CA GLY A 414 15.37 13.80 -4.89
C GLY A 414 14.59 12.59 -4.40
N GLN A 415 14.72 12.28 -3.11
CA GLN A 415 14.01 11.18 -2.46
C GLN A 415 12.66 11.65 -1.89
N PRO A 416 11.61 10.83 -1.89
CA PRO A 416 10.31 11.20 -1.33
C PRO A 416 10.40 11.47 0.17
N THR A 417 9.64 12.45 0.65
CA THR A 417 9.53 12.79 2.08
C THR A 417 8.36 12.10 2.77
N TYR A 418 7.43 11.52 2.01
CA TYR A 418 6.16 10.98 2.50
C TYR A 418 5.30 12.03 3.22
N GLY A 419 5.49 13.31 2.90
CA GLY A 419 4.51 14.35 3.23
C GLY A 419 3.21 14.06 2.51
N HIS A 420 2.09 14.40 3.12
CA HIS A 420 0.78 14.17 2.52
C HIS A 420 -0.21 15.27 2.84
N TYR A 421 -1.14 15.49 1.92
CA TYR A 421 -2.21 16.48 2.05
C TYR A 421 -3.54 15.82 1.70
N ALA A 422 -4.30 15.44 2.73
CA ALA A 422 -5.63 14.89 2.57
C ALA A 422 -6.72 15.91 2.87
N ASN A 423 -7.48 16.25 1.83
CA ASN A 423 -8.48 17.31 1.84
C ASN A 423 -9.72 16.86 1.07
N VAL A 424 -10.87 17.47 1.36
CA VAL A 424 -12.12 17.17 0.67
C VAL A 424 -12.56 18.39 -0.12
N ALA A 425 -12.88 18.19 -1.39
CA ALA A 425 -13.38 19.22 -2.28
C ALA A 425 -14.86 18.95 -2.63
N ALA A 426 -15.69 19.96 -2.43
CA ALA A 426 -17.13 19.91 -2.69
C ALA A 426 -17.51 21.04 -3.67
N PRO A 427 -17.12 20.94 -4.95
CA PRO A 427 -17.30 22.01 -5.92
C PRO A 427 -18.78 22.35 -6.15
N HIS A 428 -19.67 21.37 -6.04
CA HIS A 428 -21.13 21.58 -6.11
C HIS A 428 -21.65 22.58 -5.06
N ALA A 429 -20.98 22.68 -3.91
CA ALA A 429 -21.32 23.58 -2.80
C ALA A 429 -20.44 24.83 -2.75
N GLY A 430 -19.41 24.91 -3.60
CA GLY A 430 -18.39 25.95 -3.46
C GLY A 430 -17.56 25.79 -2.18
N ALA A 431 -17.33 24.58 -1.70
CA ALA A 431 -16.65 24.33 -0.44
C ALA A 431 -15.36 23.51 -0.59
N PHE A 432 -14.33 23.87 0.19
CA PHE A 432 -13.09 23.11 0.30
C PHE A 432 -12.73 22.89 1.78
N ILE A 433 -12.36 21.67 2.14
CA ILE A 433 -12.13 21.26 3.52
C ILE A 433 -10.70 20.76 3.69
N PHE A 434 -9.91 21.53 4.43
CA PHE A 434 -8.58 21.12 4.87
C PHE A 434 -8.67 20.24 6.11
N ASP A 435 -8.31 18.97 5.96
CA ASP A 435 -8.50 17.96 7.02
C ASP A 435 -7.15 17.51 7.62
N ASN A 436 -6.34 16.76 6.87
CA ASN A 436 -5.17 16.08 7.43
C ASN A 436 -3.91 16.36 6.59
N ASN A 437 -3.16 17.36 7.01
CA ASN A 437 -2.12 18.00 6.19
C ASN A 437 -0.75 18.01 6.88
N TYR A 438 0.21 17.29 6.31
CA TYR A 438 1.60 17.23 6.76
C TYR A 438 2.55 17.55 5.62
N SER A 439 3.20 18.72 5.71
CA SER A 439 4.08 19.18 4.64
C SER A 439 5.31 18.29 4.47
N PRO A 440 5.95 18.28 3.28
CA PRO A 440 7.24 17.63 3.08
C PRO A 440 8.29 18.03 4.11
N LYS A 441 8.28 19.29 4.58
CA LYS A 441 9.20 19.76 5.63
C LYS A 441 8.90 19.14 6.98
N TYR A 442 7.62 19.08 7.35
CA TYR A 442 7.21 18.42 8.58
C TYR A 442 7.55 16.92 8.51
N ALA A 443 7.19 16.24 7.42
CA ALA A 443 7.46 14.82 7.23
C ALA A 443 8.97 14.54 7.26
N GLN A 444 9.78 15.37 6.59
CA GLN A 444 11.24 15.29 6.64
C GLN A 444 11.76 15.52 8.08
N ALA A 445 11.28 16.53 8.80
CA ALA A 445 11.70 16.81 10.16
C ALA A 445 11.33 15.66 11.12
N MET A 446 10.12 15.12 11.00
CA MET A 446 9.66 13.96 11.76
C MET A 446 10.45 12.71 11.40
N ALA A 447 10.77 12.50 10.12
CA ALA A 447 11.61 11.39 9.69
C ALA A 447 13.04 11.52 10.23
N LYS A 448 13.63 12.72 10.22
CA LYS A 448 14.93 13.00 10.86
C LYS A 448 14.89 12.70 12.35
N GLN A 449 13.80 13.05 13.04
CA GLN A 449 13.65 12.81 14.47
C GLN A 449 13.42 11.32 14.79
N LYS A 450 12.53 10.66 14.05
CA LYS A 450 12.06 9.30 14.32
C LYS A 450 12.97 8.22 13.75
N PHE A 451 13.61 8.51 12.62
CA PHE A 451 14.49 7.62 11.87
C PHE A 451 15.78 8.37 11.45
N PRO A 452 16.60 8.82 12.41
CA PRO A 452 17.76 9.70 12.15
C PRO A 452 18.83 9.11 11.21
N LYS A 453 18.81 7.79 10.97
CA LYS A 453 19.71 7.09 10.05
C LYS A 453 19.13 6.87 8.66
N ASN A 454 17.82 7.05 8.49
CA ASN A 454 17.18 6.95 7.18
C ASN A 454 17.36 8.27 6.44
N ASN A 455 17.39 8.22 5.11
CA ASN A 455 17.19 9.42 4.33
C ASN A 455 15.78 9.96 4.62
N PRO A 456 15.62 11.17 5.16
CA PRO A 456 14.31 11.72 5.50
C PRO A 456 13.55 12.26 4.28
N GLY A 457 14.08 12.06 3.08
CA GLY A 457 13.59 12.62 1.84
C GLY A 457 14.13 14.02 1.57
N ASP A 458 13.99 14.47 0.33
CA ASP A 458 14.31 15.82 -0.12
C ASP A 458 13.03 16.63 -0.25
N VAL A 459 13.02 17.86 0.27
CA VAL A 459 11.86 18.75 0.13
C VAL A 459 11.77 19.23 -1.32
N PRO A 460 10.66 18.95 -2.05
CA PRO A 460 10.49 19.37 -3.43
C PRO A 460 10.30 20.89 -3.54
N GLU A 461 10.28 21.43 -4.75
CA GLU A 461 9.91 22.85 -4.92
C GLU A 461 8.39 23.08 -4.78
N LEU A 462 7.60 22.10 -5.21
CA LEU A 462 6.17 22.03 -4.94
C LEU A 462 5.95 21.45 -3.53
N ASP A 463 6.29 22.21 -2.48
CA ASP A 463 6.26 21.74 -1.07
C ASP A 463 5.13 22.33 -0.21
N THR A 464 4.32 23.22 -0.76
CA THR A 464 3.30 23.96 0.00
C THR A 464 1.90 23.43 -0.21
N LEU A 465 1.09 23.55 0.84
CA LEU A 465 -0.31 23.19 0.82
C LEU A 465 -1.17 23.97 -0.20
N SER A 466 -0.91 25.27 -0.43
CA SER A 466 -1.76 26.10 -1.29
C SER A 466 -1.83 25.61 -2.73
N ASP A 467 -0.68 25.25 -3.33
CA ASP A 467 -0.63 24.73 -4.69
C ASP A 467 -1.24 23.33 -4.81
N ILE A 468 -1.00 22.46 -3.82
CA ILE A 468 -1.61 21.13 -3.80
C ILE A 468 -3.14 21.24 -3.68
N ALA A 469 -3.63 22.12 -2.81
CA ALA A 469 -5.05 22.39 -2.66
C ALA A 469 -5.68 22.97 -3.93
N TRP A 470 -4.95 23.83 -4.64
CA TRP A 470 -5.37 24.31 -5.96
C TRP A 470 -5.59 23.17 -6.94
N PHE A 471 -4.63 22.25 -7.09
CA PHE A 471 -4.80 21.09 -7.96
C PHE A 471 -5.99 20.22 -7.53
N GLN A 472 -6.15 19.95 -6.23
CA GLN A 472 -7.29 19.19 -5.72
C GLN A 472 -8.64 19.86 -6.05
N TRP A 473 -8.73 21.18 -5.92
CA TRP A 473 -9.92 21.95 -6.28
C TRP A 473 -10.18 21.92 -7.80
N ARG A 474 -9.16 22.19 -8.61
CA ARG A 474 -9.25 22.20 -10.08
C ARG A 474 -9.76 20.87 -10.62
N GLU A 475 -9.13 19.77 -10.21
CA GLU A 475 -9.51 18.42 -10.65
C GLU A 475 -10.95 18.08 -10.23
N SER A 476 -11.39 18.55 -9.05
CA SER A 476 -12.78 18.35 -8.61
C SER A 476 -13.79 19.10 -9.46
N CYS A 477 -13.49 20.35 -9.82
CA CYS A 477 -14.33 21.14 -10.71
C CYS A 477 -14.42 20.49 -12.10
N MET A 478 -13.30 19.97 -12.62
CA MET A 478 -13.27 19.24 -13.89
C MET A 478 -14.11 17.96 -13.81
N ALA A 479 -14.01 17.19 -12.72
CA ALA A 479 -14.75 15.94 -12.55
C ALA A 479 -16.28 16.11 -12.59
N ILE A 480 -16.79 17.30 -12.27
CA ILE A 480 -18.23 17.61 -12.34
C ILE A 480 -18.61 18.49 -13.53
N ASN A 481 -17.68 18.77 -14.45
CA ASN A 481 -17.85 19.70 -15.57
C ASN A 481 -18.36 21.09 -15.13
N ALA A 482 -17.78 21.65 -14.07
CA ALA A 482 -18.12 23.01 -13.64
C ALA A 482 -17.73 24.04 -14.71
N ASP A 483 -18.50 25.13 -14.80
CA ASP A 483 -18.27 26.23 -15.77
C ASP A 483 -16.91 26.95 -15.58
N GLY A 484 -16.24 26.72 -14.46
CA GLY A 484 -14.91 27.23 -14.17
C GLY A 484 -14.44 26.92 -12.75
N PHE A 485 -13.30 27.53 -12.37
CA PHE A 485 -12.66 27.28 -11.06
C PHE A 485 -12.96 28.34 -10.01
N GLY A 486 -13.66 29.41 -10.37
CA GLY A 486 -13.98 30.53 -9.48
C GLY A 486 -15.13 30.29 -8.50
N GLY A 487 -15.74 29.10 -8.48
CA GLY A 487 -16.94 28.81 -7.66
C GLY A 487 -16.70 28.64 -6.15
N LEU A 488 -15.48 28.84 -5.65
CA LEU A 488 -15.15 28.64 -4.23
C LEU A 488 -15.73 29.76 -3.36
N LYS A 489 -16.55 29.38 -2.37
CA LYS A 489 -17.28 30.27 -1.44
C LYS A 489 -16.82 30.12 0.00
N VAL A 490 -16.47 28.90 0.42
CA VAL A 490 -16.05 28.64 1.81
C VAL A 490 -14.88 27.67 1.88
N VAL A 491 -13.98 27.95 2.83
CA VAL A 491 -12.83 27.09 3.12
C VAL A 491 -12.82 26.72 4.60
N PHE A 492 -12.93 25.44 4.88
CA PHE A 492 -12.87 24.89 6.24
C PHE A 492 -11.43 24.50 6.59
N ARG A 493 -10.99 24.85 7.80
CA ARG A 493 -9.78 24.33 8.44
C ARG A 493 -10.22 23.54 9.66
N VAL A 494 -10.01 22.24 9.62
CA VAL A 494 -10.58 21.34 10.62
C VAL A 494 -9.51 20.91 11.62
N ARG A 495 -9.89 20.79 12.89
CA ARG A 495 -9.05 20.28 13.98
C ARG A 495 -7.65 20.88 14.02
N ILE A 496 -7.58 22.17 14.37
CA ILE A 496 -6.32 22.91 14.43
C ILE A 496 -5.45 22.40 15.58
N THR A 497 -4.46 21.57 15.26
CA THR A 497 -3.48 21.03 16.23
C THR A 497 -2.12 21.72 16.21
N TYR A 498 -1.88 22.64 15.27
CA TYR A 498 -0.63 23.40 15.20
C TYR A 498 -0.64 24.54 16.21
N ALA A 499 0.15 24.39 17.28
CA ALA A 499 0.15 25.27 18.44
C ALA A 499 0.22 26.77 18.10
N PRO A 500 1.11 27.27 17.21
CA PRO A 500 1.16 28.70 16.91
C PRO A 500 -0.13 29.28 16.32
N THR A 501 -0.86 28.51 15.51
CA THR A 501 -2.19 28.93 15.03
C THR A 501 -3.21 28.85 16.16
N TYR A 502 -3.24 27.72 16.87
CA TYR A 502 -4.16 27.50 17.99
C TYR A 502 -4.05 28.61 19.03
N ASP A 503 -2.84 28.92 19.49
CA ASP A 503 -2.57 29.94 20.52
C ASP A 503 -3.01 31.33 20.06
N THR A 504 -2.81 31.67 18.78
CA THR A 504 -3.29 32.94 18.20
C THR A 504 -4.82 33.00 18.26
N VAL A 505 -5.52 31.91 17.90
CA VAL A 505 -7.00 31.89 17.94
C VAL A 505 -7.51 31.94 19.38
N ILE A 506 -6.86 31.25 20.31
CA ILE A 506 -7.20 31.32 21.73
C ILE A 506 -6.97 32.74 22.26
N GLU A 507 -5.89 33.42 21.86
CA GLU A 507 -5.66 34.82 22.23
C GLU A 507 -6.74 35.76 21.65
N VAL A 508 -7.16 35.55 20.40
CA VAL A 508 -8.30 36.26 19.79
C VAL A 508 -9.57 36.07 20.64
N LEU A 509 -9.88 34.83 21.03
CA LEU A 509 -11.05 34.51 21.85
C LEU A 509 -10.96 35.18 23.24
N ARG A 510 -9.78 35.15 23.89
CA ARG A 510 -9.55 35.82 25.18
C ARG A 510 -9.76 37.34 25.08
N LYS A 511 -9.20 37.97 24.04
CA LYS A 511 -9.35 39.42 23.80
C LYS A 511 -10.81 39.80 23.50
N ALA A 512 -11.58 38.90 22.89
CA ALA A 512 -13.01 39.06 22.68
C ALA A 512 -13.86 38.79 23.93
N GLY A 513 -13.24 38.44 25.07
CA GLY A 513 -13.93 38.14 26.33
C GLY A 513 -14.63 36.77 26.36
N ALA A 514 -14.32 35.88 25.43
CA ALA A 514 -14.87 34.52 25.45
C ALA A 514 -14.26 33.73 26.62
N GLY A 515 -15.09 32.97 27.34
CA GLY A 515 -14.63 32.08 28.41
C GLY A 515 -14.22 30.68 27.94
N ARG A 516 -14.53 30.32 26.68
CA ARG A 516 -14.34 29.00 26.08
C ARG A 516 -14.22 29.12 24.56
N VAL A 517 -13.75 28.06 23.90
CA VAL A 517 -13.99 27.87 22.48
C VAL A 517 -15.49 27.56 22.31
N PRO A 518 -16.23 28.36 21.53
CA PRO A 518 -17.67 28.17 21.36
C PRO A 518 -17.98 26.90 20.55
N ASP A 519 -19.17 26.33 20.74
CA ASP A 519 -19.70 25.32 19.82
C ASP A 519 -20.20 25.97 18.51
N TRP A 520 -20.73 25.18 17.58
CA TRP A 520 -21.25 25.71 16.32
C TRP A 520 -22.43 26.68 16.50
N LYS A 521 -23.32 26.42 17.47
CA LYS A 521 -24.48 27.28 17.72
C LYS A 521 -24.08 28.66 18.23
N ASN A 522 -23.02 28.73 19.03
CA ASN A 522 -22.49 29.95 19.63
C ASN A 522 -21.21 30.44 18.94
N ARG A 523 -20.92 29.96 17.73
CA ARG A 523 -19.72 30.29 16.96
C ARG A 523 -19.53 31.80 16.83
N ILE A 524 -18.28 32.23 16.77
CA ILE A 524 -17.94 33.65 16.66
C ILE A 524 -17.39 33.92 15.27
N THR A 525 -17.83 35.01 14.65
CA THR A 525 -17.37 35.47 13.34
C THR A 525 -16.53 36.73 13.52
N TYR A 526 -15.35 36.75 12.93
CA TYR A 526 -14.46 37.91 12.90
C TYR A 526 -14.30 38.42 11.48
N SER A 527 -14.55 39.72 11.28
CA SER A 527 -14.36 40.37 9.98
C SER A 527 -12.87 40.48 9.64
N MET A 528 -12.51 40.40 8.36
CA MET A 528 -11.16 40.73 7.88
C MET A 528 -10.86 42.23 7.92
N ASP A 529 -11.80 43.07 8.39
CA ASP A 529 -11.58 44.47 8.76
C ASP A 529 -11.12 44.68 10.21
N GLU A 530 -11.19 43.63 11.04
CA GLU A 530 -10.83 43.67 12.44
C GLU A 530 -9.47 43.01 12.68
N ASP A 531 -8.73 43.49 13.68
CA ASP A 531 -7.45 42.89 14.10
C ASP A 531 -7.61 41.40 14.44
N ALA A 532 -8.74 40.99 15.02
CA ALA A 532 -9.02 39.59 15.32
C ALA A 532 -9.04 38.71 14.07
N GLY A 533 -9.78 39.11 13.03
CA GLY A 533 -9.83 38.37 11.76
C GLY A 533 -8.48 38.39 11.05
N LEU A 534 -7.79 39.54 11.06
CA LEU A 534 -6.46 39.71 10.47
C LEU A 534 -5.39 38.87 11.18
N ALA A 535 -5.44 38.76 12.51
CA ALA A 535 -4.54 37.89 13.27
C ALA A 535 -4.70 36.44 12.83
N ILE A 536 -5.94 35.95 12.70
CA ILE A 536 -6.22 34.58 12.23
C ILE A 536 -5.77 34.40 10.78
N LEU A 537 -6.02 35.37 9.90
CA LEU A 537 -5.55 35.36 8.52
C LEU A 537 -4.01 35.30 8.43
N GLY A 538 -3.30 35.97 9.33
CA GLY A 538 -1.84 35.97 9.41
C GLY A 538 -1.21 34.69 9.94
N THR A 539 -2.01 33.76 10.50
CA THR A 539 -1.51 32.44 10.91
C THR A 539 -1.16 31.56 9.71
N THR A 540 -0.46 30.44 9.95
CA THR A 540 -0.20 29.43 8.91
C THR A 540 -1.48 28.90 8.24
N HIS A 541 -2.56 28.73 9.01
CA HIS A 541 -3.82 28.17 8.51
C HIS A 541 -4.63 29.20 7.70
N GLY A 542 -4.62 30.47 8.12
CA GLY A 542 -5.19 31.56 7.32
C GLY A 542 -4.38 31.84 6.05
N ALA A 543 -3.05 31.87 6.17
CA ALA A 543 -2.14 32.12 5.06
C ALA A 543 -2.26 31.07 3.96
N SER A 544 -2.47 29.78 4.28
CA SER A 544 -2.66 28.75 3.24
C SER A 544 -3.89 28.99 2.39
N THR A 545 -5.01 29.43 3.01
CA THR A 545 -6.23 29.82 2.30
C THR A 545 -5.97 31.04 1.42
N ALA A 546 -5.28 32.04 1.97
CA ALA A 546 -4.95 33.25 1.23
C ALA A 546 -4.07 32.96 0.01
N TRP A 547 -3.02 32.16 0.17
CA TRP A 547 -2.11 31.82 -0.91
C TRP A 547 -2.77 31.01 -2.02
N MET A 548 -3.66 30.06 -1.70
CA MET A 548 -4.41 29.32 -2.71
C MET A 548 -5.17 30.26 -3.65
N LEU A 549 -5.80 31.30 -3.11
CA LEU A 549 -6.55 32.28 -3.89
C LEU A 549 -5.64 33.28 -4.62
N LEU A 550 -4.57 33.73 -3.96
CA LEU A 550 -3.66 34.75 -4.50
C LEU A 550 -2.81 34.23 -5.66
N GLN A 551 -2.37 32.97 -5.60
CA GLN A 551 -1.44 32.40 -6.57
C GLN A 551 -2.11 31.93 -7.87
N HIS A 552 -3.43 31.72 -7.84
CA HIS A 552 -4.24 31.15 -8.93
C HIS A 552 -5.38 32.10 -9.35
N LYS A 553 -5.16 33.42 -9.21
CA LYS A 553 -6.13 34.48 -9.56
C LYS A 553 -6.60 34.42 -11.01
N LYS A 554 -5.75 33.96 -11.93
CA LYS A 554 -6.07 33.89 -13.35
C LYS A 554 -7.23 32.91 -13.60
N GLU A 555 -7.23 31.81 -12.86
CA GLU A 555 -8.19 30.72 -12.98
C GLU A 555 -9.36 30.88 -12.02
N MET A 556 -9.11 31.36 -10.79
CA MET A 556 -10.13 31.51 -9.75
C MET A 556 -10.87 32.86 -9.84
N GLY A 557 -10.34 33.84 -10.55
CA GLY A 557 -10.81 35.23 -10.53
C GLY A 557 -10.25 36.02 -9.34
N LEU A 558 -10.55 37.32 -9.31
CA LEU A 558 -10.17 38.19 -8.20
C LEU A 558 -11.08 37.92 -7.00
N LYS A 559 -10.51 37.32 -5.96
CA LYS A 559 -11.20 36.95 -4.73
C LYS A 559 -10.75 37.80 -3.54
N ALA A 560 -11.55 37.81 -2.49
CA ALA A 560 -11.18 38.30 -1.17
C ALA A 560 -11.69 37.33 -0.09
N ILE A 561 -11.08 37.39 1.09
CA ILE A 561 -11.57 36.72 2.29
C ILE A 561 -12.34 37.77 3.09
N LYS A 562 -13.63 37.55 3.33
CA LYS A 562 -14.51 38.48 4.03
C LYS A 562 -14.37 38.37 5.54
N GLU A 563 -14.38 37.15 6.04
CA GLU A 563 -14.50 36.85 7.47
C GLU A 563 -13.98 35.45 7.77
N VAL A 564 -13.76 35.18 9.05
CA VAL A 564 -13.47 33.84 9.58
C VAL A 564 -14.42 33.52 10.73
N VAL A 565 -15.02 32.35 10.67
CA VAL A 565 -15.85 31.79 11.74
C VAL A 565 -15.02 30.82 12.56
N VAL A 566 -15.12 30.90 13.88
CA VAL A 566 -14.37 30.10 14.86
C VAL A 566 -15.34 29.32 15.73
N TRP A 567 -15.13 28.01 15.83
CA TRP A 567 -15.86 27.13 16.74
C TRP A 567 -15.03 25.89 17.09
N GLY A 568 -15.47 25.13 18.08
CA GLY A 568 -14.99 23.79 18.36
C GLY A 568 -16.10 22.76 18.13
N SER A 569 -15.74 21.60 17.56
CA SER A 569 -16.65 20.46 17.45
C SER A 569 -16.97 19.87 18.83
N GLU A 570 -17.96 18.96 18.90
CA GLU A 570 -18.33 18.23 20.12
C GLU A 570 -18.72 19.15 21.30
N GLY A 571 -19.33 20.31 21.02
CA GLY A 571 -19.75 21.27 22.03
C GLY A 571 -18.69 22.30 22.43
N GLY A 572 -17.56 22.36 21.71
CA GLY A 572 -16.46 23.28 22.00
C GLY A 572 -15.60 22.85 23.19
N SER A 573 -14.63 23.67 23.58
CA SER A 573 -13.62 23.29 24.58
C SER A 573 -13.24 24.45 25.51
N SER A 574 -12.55 24.14 26.61
CA SER A 574 -11.96 25.18 27.47
C SER A 574 -10.82 25.89 26.74
N LEU A 575 -10.61 27.18 27.02
CA LEU A 575 -9.46 27.94 26.49
C LEU A 575 -8.10 27.43 27.01
N GLY A 576 -8.10 26.55 28.02
CA GLY A 576 -6.90 25.89 28.54
C GLY A 576 -6.59 24.54 27.90
N THR A 577 -7.44 24.03 27.00
CA THR A 577 -7.20 22.77 26.28
C THR A 577 -5.92 22.88 25.45
N SER A 578 -5.14 21.79 25.37
CA SER A 578 -3.92 21.76 24.57
C SER A 578 -4.24 21.79 23.07
N ALA A 579 -3.32 22.28 22.23
CA ALA A 579 -3.50 22.22 20.78
C ALA A 579 -3.63 20.76 20.27
N ALA A 580 -2.98 19.78 20.90
CA ALA A 580 -3.05 18.38 20.48
C ALA A 580 -4.45 17.75 20.71
N ASP A 581 -5.13 18.20 21.77
CA ASP A 581 -6.47 17.76 22.18
C ASP A 581 -7.56 18.72 21.69
N SER A 582 -7.19 19.63 20.78
CA SER A 582 -8.08 20.64 20.24
C SER A 582 -9.07 20.04 19.26
N ASN A 583 -10.33 20.45 19.41
CA ASN A 583 -11.40 20.30 18.41
C ASN A 583 -11.71 21.62 17.70
N LEU A 584 -10.80 22.61 17.74
CA LEU A 584 -10.95 23.92 17.13
C LEU A 584 -11.00 23.83 15.60
N ASN A 585 -11.92 24.58 14.99
CA ASN A 585 -12.12 24.68 13.56
C ASN A 585 -12.24 26.15 13.13
N LEU A 586 -11.93 26.42 11.87
CA LEU A 586 -12.11 27.72 11.22
C LEU A 586 -12.88 27.55 9.92
N ARG A 587 -13.71 28.52 9.55
CA ARG A 587 -14.34 28.62 8.21
C ARG A 587 -14.11 30.01 7.66
N PHE A 588 -13.40 30.12 6.56
CA PHE A 588 -13.20 31.38 5.84
C PHE A 588 -14.28 31.53 4.76
N THR A 589 -14.90 32.71 4.71
CA THR A 589 -15.86 33.07 3.66
C THR A 589 -15.15 33.82 2.55
N ILE A 590 -15.28 33.32 1.32
CA ILE A 590 -14.65 33.86 0.11
C ILE A 590 -15.70 34.64 -0.69
N VAL A 591 -15.32 35.83 -1.15
CA VAL A 591 -16.16 36.69 -1.99
C VAL A 591 -15.38 37.14 -3.23
N ASP A 592 -16.08 37.59 -4.27
CA ASP A 592 -15.46 38.32 -5.37
C ASP A 592 -14.99 39.70 -4.88
N ALA A 593 -13.81 40.14 -5.34
CA ALA A 593 -13.13 41.35 -4.89
C ALA A 593 -13.44 42.59 -5.74
#